data_AF-A0A4R5L0U3-F1
#
_entry.id   AF-A0A4R5L0U3-F1
#
_cell.length_a   1.000
_cell.length_b   1.000
_cell.length_c   1.000
_cell.angle_alpha   90.00
_cell.angle_beta   90.00
_cell.angle_gamma   90.00
#
_symmetry.space_group_name_H-M   'P 1'
#
loop_
_entity.id
_entity.type
_entity.pdbx_description
1 polymer ?
#
loop_
_entity_poly.entity_id
_entity_poly.type
_entity_poly.pdbx_seq_one_letter_code
_entity_poly.pdbx_strand_id
1 'polypeptide(L)' 'MKIGFIGAGLIGGGLARLAVQAGHEVIVSNSRDPRTLFSVVAGGSRPRRHRS' A
#
# COMPACT_ATOMS: atom_id res chain seq x y z
N MET A 1 11.93 6.54 11.71
CA MET A 1 10.69 6.53 12.53
C MET A 1 9.78 5.39 12.07
N LYS A 2 8.83 4.95 12.90
CA LYS A 2 7.81 3.96 12.52
C LYS A 2 6.52 4.67 12.09
N ILE A 3 6.00 4.37 10.90
CA ILE A 3 4.83 5.03 10.31
C ILE A 3 3.78 3.99 9.94
N GLY A 4 2.56 4.16 10.46
CA GLY A 4 1.42 3.28 10.19
C GLY A 4 0.42 3.91 9.23
N PHE A 5 0.01 3.17 8.19
CA PHE A 5 -1.07 3.55 7.28
C PHE A 5 -2.27 2.62 7.45
N ILE A 6 -3.43 3.19 7.77
CA ILE A 6 -4.71 2.46 7.76
C ILE A 6 -5.38 2.72 6.40
N GLY A 7 -5.15 1.80 5.46
CA GLY A 7 -5.65 1.83 4.08
C GLY A 7 -4.53 1.78 3.04
N ALA A 8 -4.59 0.78 2.16
CA ALA A 8 -3.63 0.53 1.07
C ALA A 8 -4.11 1.06 -0.30
N GLY A 9 -4.81 2.19 -0.31
CA GLY A 9 -5.32 2.82 -1.53
C GLY A 9 -4.23 3.51 -2.37
N LEU A 10 -4.63 4.19 -3.44
CA LEU A 10 -3.71 4.95 -4.31
C LEU A 10 -2.84 5.94 -3.53
N ILE A 11 -3.44 6.69 -2.62
CA ILE A 11 -2.75 7.70 -1.80
C ILE A 11 -1.89 7.03 -0.73
N GLY A 12 -2.48 6.17 0.10
CA GLY A 12 -1.78 5.49 1.19
C GLY A 12 -0.60 4.64 0.70
N GLY A 13 -0.75 3.96 -0.44
CA GLY A 13 0.33 3.19 -1.06
C GLY A 13 1.45 4.08 -1.62
N GLY A 14 1.12 5.23 -2.22
CA GLY A 14 2.12 6.20 -2.68
C GLY A 14 2.93 6.80 -1.53
N LEU A 15 2.25 7.25 -0.47
CA LEU A 15 2.90 7.80 0.72
C LEU A 15 3.74 6.76 1.46
N ALA A 16 3.25 5.51 1.57
CA ALA A 16 4.02 4.41 2.15
C ALA A 16 5.34 4.19 1.42
N ARG A 17 5.34 4.25 0.08
CA ARG A 17 6.57 4.12 -0.73
C ARG A 17 7.56 5.26 -0.48
N LEU A 18 7.07 6.50 -0.48
CA LEU A 18 7.91 7.67 -0.20
C LEU A 18 8.53 7.59 1.21
N ALA A 19 7.75 7.15 2.20
CA ALA A 19 8.23 6.96 3.56
C ALA A 19 9.32 5.87 3.65
N VAL A 20 9.17 4.74 2.95
CA VAL A 20 10.22 3.72 2.86
C VAL A 20 11.48 4.28 2.19
N GLN A 21 11.34 5.03 1.07
CA GLN A 21 12.47 5.66 0.39
C GLN A 21 13.20 6.68 1.26
N ALA A 22 12.48 7.35 2.16
CA ALA A 22 13.05 8.25 3.16
C ALA A 22 13.71 7.52 4.36
N GLY A 23 13.80 6.19 4.34
CA GLY A 23 14.44 5.39 5.38
C GLY A 23 13.57 5.18 6.63
N HIS A 24 12.24 5.24 6.49
CA HIS A 24 11.31 4.97 7.58
C HIS A 24 10.80 3.53 7.55
N GLU A 25 10.55 2.97 8.73
CA GLU A 25 9.89 1.68 8.88
C GLU A 25 8.38 1.91 8.72
N VAL A 26 7.76 1.21 7.76
CA VAL A 26 6.37 1.44 7.38
C VAL A 26 5.53 0.19 7.59
N ILE A 27 4.37 0.37 8.24
CA ILE A 27 3.35 -0.66 8.44
C ILE A 27 2.11 -0.23 7.68
N VAL A 28 1.52 -1.12 6.87
CA VAL A 28 0.29 -0.85 6.12
C VAL A 28 -0.77 -1.87 6.52
N SER A 29 -1.91 -1.38 6.98
CA SER A 29 -3.11 -2.17 7.24
C SER A 29 -4.16 -1.90 6.16
N ASN A 30 -4.96 -2.89 5.81
CA ASN A 30 -6.04 -2.77 4.86
C ASN A 30 -7.16 -3.72 5.25
N SER A 31 -8.40 -3.23 5.27
CA SER A 31 -9.58 -4.03 5.58
C SER A 31 -10.09 -4.87 4.41
N ARG A 32 -9.57 -4.62 3.19
CA ARG A 32 -9.92 -5.39 1.99
C ARG A 32 -9.04 -6.64 1.87
N ASP A 33 -9.35 -7.45 0.87
CA ASP A 33 -8.60 -8.66 0.54
C ASP A 33 -7.07 -8.44 0.59
N PRO A 34 -6.32 -9.28 1.32
CA PRO A 34 -4.87 -9.18 1.44
C PRO A 34 -4.15 -9.11 0.10
N ARG A 35 -4.76 -9.68 -0.97
CA ARG A 35 -4.21 -9.63 -2.33
C ARG A 35 -4.01 -8.21 -2.86
N THR A 36 -4.77 -7.24 -2.35
CA THR A 36 -4.63 -5.83 -2.75
C THR A 36 -3.39 -5.15 -2.16
N LEU A 37 -2.84 -5.68 -1.05
CA LEU A 37 -1.58 -5.20 -0.46
C LEU A 37 -0.37 -5.56 -1.32
N PHE A 38 -0.40 -6.68 -2.06
CA PHE A 38 0.70 -7.04 -2.97
C PHE A 38 0.97 -5.96 -4.01
N SER A 39 -0.05 -5.25 -4.48
CA SER A 39 0.13 -4.14 -5.42
C SER A 39 0.88 -2.95 -4.83
N VAL A 40 0.80 -2.75 -3.52
CA VAL A 40 1.50 -1.69 -2.78
C VAL A 40 2.97 -2.07 -2.59
N VAL A 41 3.23 -3.30 -2.17
CA VAL A 41 4.58 -3.84 -1.89
C VAL A 41 5.38 -4.10 -3.17
N ALA A 42 4.75 -4.64 -4.22
CA ALA A 42 5.42 -5.06 -5.45
C ALA A 42 5.72 -3.91 -6.43
N GLY A 43 5.63 -2.64 -6.01
CA GLY A 43 6.00 -1.53 -6.90
C GLY A 43 5.03 -1.34 -8.08
N GLY A 44 3.72 -1.51 -7.87
CA GLY A 44 2.69 -0.90 -8.70
C GLY A 44 2.52 -1.49 -10.10
N SER A 45 1.55 -2.40 -10.22
CA SER A 45 0.74 -2.56 -11.43
C SER A 45 -0.61 -3.14 -11.03
N ARG A 46 -1.68 -2.55 -11.57
CA ARG A 46 -3.09 -2.69 -11.14
C ARG A 46 -3.59 -4.15 -11.12
N PRO A 47 -4.32 -4.62 -10.09
CA PRO A 47 -5.29 -5.68 -10.29
C PRO A 47 -6.55 -5.05 -10.94
N ARG A 48 -6.86 -5.47 -12.17
CA ARG A 48 -8.09 -5.07 -12.88
C ARG A 48 -9.30 -5.35 -11.99
N ARG A 49 -10.16 -4.33 -11.81
CA ARG A 49 -11.50 -4.47 -11.23
C ARG A 49 -12.26 -5.53 -12.02
N HIS A 50 -12.66 -6.63 -11.39
CA HIS A 50 -13.79 -7.40 -11.88
C HIS A 50 -15.04 -6.54 -11.63
N ARG A 51 -15.62 -6.02 -12.71
CA ARG A 51 -17.02 -5.59 -12.71
C ARG A 51 -17.87 -6.86 -12.61
N SER A 52 -18.74 -6.92 -11.62
CA SER A 52 -20.05 -7.57 -11.67
C SER A 52 -21.08 -6.50 -11.93
#